data_AF-A0AAE0NGY5-F1
#
_entry.id   AF-A0AAE0NGY5-F1
#
_cell.length_a   1.000
_cell.length_b   1.000
_cell.length_c   1.000
_cell.angle_alpha   90.00
_cell.angle_beta   90.00
_cell.angle_gamma   90.00
#
_symmetry.space_group_name_H-M   'P 1'
#
loop_
_entity.id
_entity.type
_entity.pdbx_description
1 polymer ?
#
loop_
_entity_poly.entity_id
_entity_poly.type
_entity_poly.pdbx_seq_one_letter_code
_entity_poly.pdbx_strand_id
1 'polypeptide(L)'
;MATAIPSIACLGVIGRNNNPLHVALFPSFDPATNSFAPVRTPLQFSLLLSSTLDIFELRSRHNAANSVGLSGDFGLLHAVDERLAAYGFETNTGTKFVVIVDMRGRRIDGAVAAGLVDGRGAEKRIGAAAVGLREGEMKPVFKAMQTAYIKLLQNPFFDPDEHSPPAGLGGKKITNKKFADDMRRIGENWTPGVTNL
;
A
#
# COMPACT_ATOMS: atom_id res chain seq x y z
N MET A 1 19.66 12.45 -16.60
CA MET A 1 18.72 11.31 -16.56
C MET A 1 17.57 11.71 -15.65
N ALA A 2 16.32 11.70 -16.12
CA ALA A 2 15.18 12.02 -15.27
C ALA A 2 15.02 10.93 -14.20
N THR A 3 15.24 11.27 -12.93
CA THR A 3 15.07 10.38 -11.79
C THR A 3 13.57 10.20 -11.53
N ALA A 4 13.01 9.07 -11.92
CA ALA A 4 11.65 8.70 -11.53
C ALA A 4 11.67 8.23 -10.07
N ILE A 5 10.75 8.75 -9.25
CA ILE A 5 10.64 8.35 -7.85
C ILE A 5 9.45 7.41 -7.70
N PRO A 6 9.63 6.23 -7.07
CA PRO A 6 8.54 5.33 -6.76
C PRO A 6 7.40 6.03 -6.04
N SER A 7 6.16 5.79 -6.48
CA SER A 7 4.95 6.36 -5.86
C SER A 7 3.90 5.30 -5.64
N ILE A 8 3.04 5.48 -4.64
CA ILE A 8 1.92 4.57 -4.41
C ILE A 8 0.90 4.75 -5.53
N ALA A 9 0.48 3.64 -6.14
CA ALA A 9 -0.55 3.59 -7.18
C ALA A 9 -1.90 3.15 -6.60
N CYS A 10 -1.90 2.27 -5.59
CA CYS A 10 -3.11 1.78 -4.96
C CYS A 10 -2.86 1.37 -3.50
N LEU A 11 -3.81 1.70 -2.62
CA LEU A 11 -3.90 1.21 -1.25
C LEU A 11 -5.16 0.36 -1.11
N GLY A 12 -5.00 -0.88 -0.67
CA GLY A 12 -6.08 -1.83 -0.42
C GLY A 12 -6.16 -2.21 1.05
N VAL A 13 -7.37 -2.22 1.58
CA VAL A 13 -7.70 -2.80 2.89
C VAL A 13 -8.66 -3.95 2.65
N ILE A 14 -8.27 -5.14 3.09
CA ILE A 14 -9.05 -6.37 2.92
C ILE A 14 -9.39 -6.93 4.29
N GLY A 15 -10.65 -7.29 4.48
CA GLY A 15 -11.16 -7.84 5.72
C GLY A 15 -10.64 -9.25 6.01
N ARG A 16 -10.95 -9.76 7.21
CA ARG A 16 -10.60 -11.14 7.60
C ARG A 16 -11.19 -12.17 6.64
N ASN A 17 -12.39 -11.89 6.14
CA ASN A 17 -13.14 -12.80 5.27
C ASN A 17 -12.85 -12.55 3.78
N ASN A 18 -11.65 -12.04 3.46
CA ASN A 18 -11.18 -11.79 2.09
C ASN A 18 -12.07 -10.81 1.27
N ASN A 19 -12.89 -10.01 1.95
CA ASN A 19 -13.73 -9.02 1.31
C ASN A 19 -13.02 -7.66 1.24
N PRO A 20 -13.08 -6.94 0.09
CA PRO A 20 -12.43 -5.65 -0.04
C PRO A 20 -13.18 -4.58 0.77
N LEU A 21 -12.55 -4.10 1.85
CA LEU A 21 -13.11 -3.08 2.74
C LEU A 21 -12.95 -1.68 2.16
N HIS A 22 -11.77 -1.38 1.62
CA HIS A 22 -11.46 -0.08 1.04
C HIS A 22 -10.38 -0.20 -0.04
N VAL A 23 -10.53 0.58 -1.11
CA VAL A 23 -9.53 0.69 -2.19
C VAL A 23 -9.38 2.16 -2.53
N ALA A 24 -8.18 2.70 -2.34
CA ALA A 24 -7.82 4.06 -2.74
C ALA A 24 -6.84 4.00 -3.91
N LEU A 25 -7.18 4.70 -4.99
CA LEU A 25 -6.39 4.74 -6.21
C LEU A 25 -5.71 6.10 -6.35
N PHE A 26 -4.46 6.08 -6.77
CA PHE A 26 -3.63 7.26 -6.92
C PHE A 26 -3.16 7.37 -8.38
N PRO A 27 -3.37 8.52 -9.04
CA PRO A 27 -2.81 8.75 -10.36
C PRO A 27 -1.28 8.66 -10.30
N SER A 28 -0.70 7.93 -11.24
CA SER A 28 0.76 7.87 -11.41
C SER A 28 1.16 8.66 -12.65
N PHE A 29 2.41 9.07 -12.71
CA PHE A 29 2.90 9.83 -13.85
C PHE A 29 3.25 8.90 -15.01
N ASP A 30 2.71 9.18 -16.19
CA ASP A 30 3.05 8.47 -17.42
C ASP A 30 4.09 9.26 -18.23
N PRO A 31 5.33 8.75 -18.39
CA PRO A 31 6.37 9.44 -19.14
C PRO A 31 6.09 9.51 -20.64
N ALA A 32 5.21 8.67 -21.20
CA ALA A 32 4.90 8.69 -22.62
C ALA A 32 3.93 9.83 -22.98
N THR A 33 2.93 10.08 -22.15
CA THR A 33 1.90 11.11 -22.37
C THR A 33 2.11 12.39 -21.57
N ASN A 34 3.12 12.41 -20.67
CA ASN A 34 3.42 13.52 -19.76
C ASN A 34 2.21 13.96 -18.92
N SER A 35 1.35 13.00 -18.57
CA SER A 35 0.08 13.24 -17.87
C SER A 35 -0.04 12.35 -16.62
N PHE A 36 -0.89 12.76 -15.68
CA PHE A 36 -1.24 11.96 -14.51
C PHE A 36 -2.47 11.14 -14.83
N ALA A 37 -2.29 9.83 -15.01
CA ALA A 37 -3.37 8.90 -15.27
C ALA A 37 -3.24 7.68 -14.34
N PRO A 38 -4.36 7.04 -13.96
CA PRO A 38 -4.29 5.72 -13.33
C PRO A 38 -3.59 4.74 -14.27
N VAL A 39 -2.53 4.07 -13.79
CA VAL A 39 -1.77 3.07 -14.59
C VAL A 39 -2.68 1.95 -15.08
N ARG A 40 -3.70 1.63 -14.29
CA ARG A 40 -4.68 0.57 -14.55
C ARG A 40 -6.07 1.02 -14.15
N THR A 41 -7.08 0.33 -14.70
CA THR A 41 -8.47 0.60 -14.34
C THR A 41 -8.77 0.14 -12.90
N PRO A 42 -9.81 0.70 -12.25
CA PRO A 42 -10.20 0.26 -10.90
C PRO A 42 -10.47 -1.24 -10.80
N LEU A 43 -11.07 -1.83 -11.84
CA LEU A 43 -11.36 -3.27 -11.90
C LEU A 43 -10.06 -4.09 -11.96
N GLN A 44 -9.08 -3.65 -12.76
CA GLN A 44 -7.79 -4.31 -12.85
C GLN A 44 -7.05 -4.25 -11.49
N PHE A 45 -7.10 -3.13 -10.79
CA PHE A 45 -6.54 -3.05 -9.44
C PHE A 45 -7.28 -3.96 -8.45
N SER A 46 -8.60 -4.06 -8.54
CA SER A 46 -9.36 -5.01 -7.72
C SER A 46 -8.96 -6.46 -7.99
N LEU A 47 -8.72 -6.82 -9.26
CA LEU A 47 -8.24 -8.14 -9.63
C LEU A 47 -6.85 -8.42 -9.07
N LEU A 48 -5.95 -7.44 -9.14
CA LEU A 48 -4.60 -7.54 -8.55
C LEU A 48 -4.66 -7.73 -7.03
N LEU A 49 -5.50 -6.95 -6.33
CA LEU A 49 -5.71 -7.11 -4.90
C LEU A 49 -6.24 -8.50 -4.56
N SER A 50 -7.22 -9.01 -5.31
CA SER A 50 -7.72 -10.38 -5.10
C SER A 50 -6.64 -11.44 -5.34
N SER A 51 -5.80 -11.28 -6.36
CA SER A 51 -4.70 -12.21 -6.65
C SER A 51 -3.64 -12.26 -5.53
N THR A 52 -3.47 -11.17 -4.77
CA THR A 52 -2.54 -11.18 -3.62
C THR A 52 -3.00 -12.07 -2.47
N LEU A 53 -4.29 -12.42 -2.41
CA LEU A 53 -4.85 -13.24 -1.32
C LEU A 53 -4.30 -14.66 -1.29
N ASP A 54 -4.04 -15.25 -2.45
CA ASP A 54 -3.46 -16.59 -2.55
C ASP A 54 -2.06 -16.61 -1.91
N ILE A 55 -1.30 -15.51 -2.07
CA ILE A 55 0.05 -15.36 -1.50
C ILE A 55 -0.04 -15.16 0.02
N PHE A 56 -1.01 -14.37 0.50
CA PHE A 56 -1.27 -14.26 1.94
C PHE A 56 -1.61 -15.61 2.55
N GLU A 57 -2.48 -16.40 1.92
CA GLU A 57 -2.87 -17.71 2.42
C GLU A 57 -1.67 -18.67 2.46
N LEU A 58 -0.89 -18.73 1.37
CA LEU A 58 0.29 -19.59 1.28
C LEU A 58 1.33 -19.24 2.37
N ARG A 59 1.65 -17.96 2.51
CA ARG A 59 2.63 -17.50 3.51
C ARG A 59 2.10 -17.59 4.93
N SER A 60 0.80 -17.38 5.15
CA SER A 60 0.17 -17.56 6.47
C SER A 60 0.26 -19.01 6.94
N ARG A 61 -0.03 -19.97 6.07
CA ARG A 61 0.15 -21.41 6.34
C ARG A 61 1.61 -21.75 6.67
N HIS A 62 2.56 -21.14 5.94
CA HIS A 62 3.99 -21.33 6.19
C HIS A 62 4.45 -20.74 7.54
N ASN A 63 3.98 -19.54 7.89
CA ASN A 63 4.28 -18.91 9.17
C ASN A 63 3.69 -19.70 10.35
N ALA A 64 2.47 -20.20 10.20
CA ALA A 64 1.84 -21.08 11.18
C ALA A 64 2.63 -22.39 11.38
N ALA A 65 3.14 -22.99 10.31
CA ALA A 65 3.98 -24.18 10.39
C ALA A 65 5.33 -23.92 11.09
N ASN A 66 5.88 -22.71 10.94
CA ASN A 66 7.17 -22.32 11.53
C ASN A 66 7.05 -21.64 12.90
N SER A 67 5.86 -21.60 13.52
CA SER A 67 5.58 -20.89 14.79
C SER A 67 5.96 -19.39 14.78
N VAL A 68 6.07 -18.79 13.59
CA VAL A 68 6.26 -17.35 13.42
C VAL A 68 4.87 -16.73 13.54
N GLY A 69 4.67 -15.84 14.52
CA GLY A 69 3.35 -15.37 14.96
C GLY A 69 2.39 -14.86 13.86
N LEU A 70 1.11 -14.73 14.22
CA LEU A 70 -0.01 -14.44 13.30
C LEU A 70 -0.02 -13.02 12.69
N SER A 71 0.85 -12.11 13.13
CA SER A 71 0.95 -10.76 12.59
C SER A 71 2.36 -10.52 12.05
N GLY A 72 2.43 -10.05 10.81
CA GLY A 72 3.72 -9.92 10.16
C GLY A 72 3.67 -9.01 8.94
N ASP A 73 4.83 -8.43 8.68
CA ASP A 73 5.16 -7.87 7.37
C ASP A 73 5.37 -9.05 6.43
N PHE A 74 4.51 -9.16 5.42
CA PHE A 74 4.66 -10.18 4.39
C PHE A 74 5.58 -9.69 3.28
N GLY A 75 6.00 -8.42 3.29
CA GLY A 75 6.94 -7.90 2.32
C GLY A 75 6.39 -7.84 0.91
N LEU A 76 7.27 -8.06 -0.06
CA LEU A 76 6.89 -8.13 -1.47
C LEU A 76 6.02 -9.38 -1.71
N LEU A 77 4.75 -9.16 -2.05
CA LEU A 77 3.81 -10.21 -2.41
C LEU A 77 4.02 -10.60 -3.88
N HIS A 78 3.88 -9.63 -4.77
CA HIS A 78 3.87 -9.87 -6.20
C HIS A 78 4.47 -8.69 -6.97
N ALA A 79 5.49 -8.96 -7.78
CA ALA A 79 5.94 -8.04 -8.83
C ALA A 79 5.04 -8.29 -10.05
N VAL A 80 4.01 -7.46 -10.20
CA VAL A 80 2.96 -7.63 -11.21
C VAL A 80 3.52 -7.43 -12.62
N ASP A 81 4.36 -6.40 -12.76
CA ASP A 81 4.94 -5.95 -14.02
C ASP A 81 6.23 -5.19 -13.70
N GLU A 82 7.00 -4.77 -14.71
CA GLU A 82 8.21 -3.96 -14.52
C GLU A 82 7.93 -2.63 -13.79
N ARG A 83 6.66 -2.18 -13.83
CA ARG A 83 6.21 -0.94 -13.19
C ARG A 83 5.63 -1.16 -11.80
N LEU A 84 4.90 -2.26 -11.54
CA LEU A 84 4.06 -2.38 -10.35
C LEU A 84 4.54 -3.48 -9.41
N ALA A 85 4.75 -3.12 -8.15
CA ALA A 85 5.08 -4.04 -7.07
C ALA A 85 4.03 -3.97 -5.96
N ALA A 86 3.50 -5.12 -5.54
CA ALA A 86 2.54 -5.24 -4.45
C ALA A 86 3.22 -5.70 -3.17
N TYR A 87 3.02 -4.95 -2.09
CA TYR A 87 3.50 -5.24 -0.74
C TYR A 87 2.33 -5.54 0.19
N GLY A 88 2.56 -6.41 1.18
CA GLY A 88 1.52 -6.92 2.07
C GLY A 88 1.87 -6.85 3.54
N PHE A 89 0.88 -6.55 4.35
CA PHE A 89 0.95 -6.65 5.80
C PHE A 89 -0.32 -7.29 6.36
N GLU A 90 -0.18 -8.28 7.23
CA GLU A 90 -1.32 -8.90 7.91
C GLU A 90 -1.28 -8.58 9.41
N THR A 91 -2.41 -8.08 9.89
CA THR A 91 -2.64 -7.82 11.32
C THR A 91 -3.01 -9.10 12.06
N ASN A 92 -2.78 -9.13 13.37
CA ASN A 92 -3.25 -10.21 14.24
C ASN A 92 -4.77 -10.45 14.19
N THR A 93 -5.56 -9.43 13.81
CA THR A 93 -7.01 -9.56 13.62
C THR A 93 -7.39 -10.18 12.28
N GLY A 94 -6.44 -10.48 11.40
CA GLY A 94 -6.66 -11.06 10.07
C GLY A 94 -7.03 -10.03 8.99
N THR A 95 -7.03 -8.73 9.32
CA THR A 95 -7.15 -7.64 8.34
C THR A 95 -5.83 -7.54 7.56
N LYS A 96 -5.92 -7.52 6.23
CA LYS A 96 -4.78 -7.48 5.32
C LYS A 96 -4.69 -6.09 4.68
N PHE A 97 -3.52 -5.47 4.78
CA PHE A 97 -3.19 -4.24 4.09
C PHE A 97 -2.32 -4.56 2.89
N VAL A 98 -2.67 -3.98 1.75
CA VAL A 98 -1.94 -4.15 0.50
C VAL A 98 -1.59 -2.79 -0.06
N VAL A 99 -0.33 -2.61 -0.42
CA VAL A 99 0.15 -1.38 -1.06
C VAL A 99 0.77 -1.73 -2.39
N ILE A 100 0.25 -1.14 -3.47
CA ILE A 100 0.81 -1.29 -4.81
C ILE A 100 1.59 -0.03 -5.14
N VAL A 101 2.88 -0.18 -5.44
CA VAL A 101 3.82 0.88 -5.77
C VAL A 101 4.14 0.84 -7.26
N ASP A 102 4.09 2.00 -7.91
CA ASP A 102 4.65 2.22 -9.25
C ASP A 102 6.11 2.64 -9.13
N MET A 103 7.02 1.75 -9.53
CA MET A 103 8.48 1.96 -9.52
C MET A 103 8.92 3.07 -10.49
N ARG A 104 8.10 3.41 -11.51
CA ARG A 104 8.39 4.49 -12.46
C ARG A 104 7.72 5.80 -12.11
N GLY A 105 7.13 5.90 -10.92
CA GLY A 105 6.20 6.91 -10.41
C GLY A 105 6.46 8.38 -10.74
N ARG A 106 6.49 9.24 -9.72
CA ARG A 106 6.48 10.71 -9.90
C ARG A 106 7.83 11.19 -10.45
N ARG A 107 7.81 11.98 -11.54
CA ARG A 107 8.99 12.79 -11.91
C ARG A 107 9.09 13.98 -10.97
N ILE A 108 10.27 14.20 -10.42
CA ILE A 108 10.59 15.42 -9.68
C ILE A 108 11.49 16.28 -10.58
N ASP A 109 11.14 17.56 -10.76
CA ASP A 109 12.06 18.53 -11.34
C ASP A 109 13.35 18.57 -10.53
N GLY A 110 14.51 18.61 -11.20
CA GLY A 110 15.83 18.45 -10.57
C GLY A 110 16.12 19.38 -9.39
N ALA A 111 15.39 20.50 -9.27
CA ALA A 111 15.48 21.44 -8.15
C ALA A 111 14.85 20.93 -6.84
N VAL A 112 13.77 20.14 -6.89
CA VAL A 112 13.15 19.56 -5.67
C VAL A 112 13.82 18.25 -5.28
N ALA A 113 14.38 17.53 -6.26
CA ALA A 113 15.31 16.45 -6.00
C ALA A 113 16.50 16.96 -5.20
N ALA A 114 17.09 18.12 -5.57
CA ALA A 114 18.16 18.81 -4.85
C ALA A 114 17.81 19.20 -3.39
N GLY A 115 16.56 19.61 -3.14
CA GLY A 115 16.08 19.93 -1.79
C GLY A 115 15.90 18.72 -0.86
N LEU A 116 15.73 17.52 -1.41
CA LEU A 116 15.74 16.25 -0.65
C LEU A 116 17.18 15.74 -0.39
N VAL A 117 18.20 16.34 -1.01
CA VAL A 117 19.62 15.93 -0.92
C VAL A 117 20.42 16.66 0.16
N ASP A 118 19.82 17.59 0.88
CA ASP A 118 20.54 18.36 1.91
C ASP A 118 20.95 17.50 3.14
N GLY A 119 20.54 16.23 3.17
CA GLY A 119 21.16 15.19 3.99
C GLY A 119 22.15 14.36 3.16
N ARG A 120 23.44 14.35 3.56
CA ARG A 120 24.60 13.60 3.01
C ARG A 120 24.42 12.07 2.89
N GLY A 121 23.34 11.62 2.29
CA GLY A 121 22.90 10.22 2.17
C GLY A 121 21.65 10.01 1.32
N ALA A 122 20.97 11.05 0.83
CA ALA A 122 19.79 10.91 -0.04
C ALA A 122 20.13 10.53 -1.48
N GLU A 123 21.26 10.99 -2.04
CA GLU A 123 21.75 10.56 -3.36
C GLU A 123 21.95 9.04 -3.45
N LYS A 124 22.46 8.43 -2.38
CA LYS A 124 22.61 6.97 -2.29
C LYS A 124 21.27 6.24 -2.13
N ARG A 125 20.24 6.91 -1.60
CA ARG A 125 18.88 6.34 -1.41
C ARG A 125 18.03 6.44 -2.67
N ILE A 126 18.11 7.54 -3.41
CA ILE A 126 17.47 7.69 -4.73
C ILE A 126 18.16 6.77 -5.76
N GLY A 127 19.50 6.67 -5.70
CA GLY A 127 20.26 5.68 -6.49
C GLY A 127 19.96 4.23 -6.11
N ALA A 128 19.64 3.95 -4.83
CA ALA A 128 19.19 2.63 -4.39
C ALA A 128 17.72 2.33 -4.77
N ALA A 129 16.86 3.34 -4.86
CA ALA A 129 15.50 3.19 -5.37
C ALA A 129 15.48 2.75 -6.86
N ALA A 130 16.53 3.08 -7.62
CA ALA A 130 16.73 2.55 -8.97
C ALA A 130 17.11 1.05 -9.01
N VAL A 131 17.51 0.46 -7.88
CA VAL A 131 17.89 -0.96 -7.72
C VAL A 131 16.76 -1.79 -7.07
N GLY A 132 15.70 -1.15 -6.60
CA GLY A 132 14.52 -1.79 -6.00
C GLY A 132 14.20 -1.23 -4.62
N LEU A 133 12.90 -1.02 -4.37
CA LEU A 133 12.40 -0.53 -3.10
C LEU A 133 12.71 -1.57 -1.99
N ARG A 134 13.31 -1.12 -0.88
CA ARG A 134 13.61 -2.03 0.23
C ARG A 134 12.36 -2.31 1.05
N GLU A 135 12.23 -3.54 1.53
CA GLU A 135 11.08 -4.01 2.32
C GLU A 135 10.79 -3.12 3.55
N GLY A 136 11.83 -2.56 4.17
CA GLY A 136 11.69 -1.62 5.29
C GLY A 136 11.05 -0.27 4.97
N GLU A 137 10.99 0.14 3.70
CA GLU A 137 10.45 1.44 3.28
C GLU A 137 8.91 1.49 3.28
N MET A 138 8.25 0.32 3.29
CA MET A 138 6.78 0.22 3.32
C MET A 138 6.21 0.13 4.73
N LYS A 139 7.03 -0.22 5.73
CA LYS A 139 6.65 -0.25 7.15
C LYS A 139 5.97 1.04 7.65
N PRO A 140 6.46 2.27 7.34
CA PRO A 140 5.77 3.49 7.77
C PRO A 140 4.38 3.63 7.13
N VAL A 141 4.20 3.20 5.89
CA VAL A 141 2.89 3.21 5.21
C VAL A 141 1.93 2.25 5.90
N PHE A 142 2.35 1.01 6.15
CA PHE A 142 1.53 0.03 6.85
C PHE A 142 1.16 0.48 8.27
N LYS A 143 2.10 1.08 8.99
CA LYS A 143 1.84 1.65 10.32
C LYS A 143 0.82 2.78 10.28
N ALA A 144 0.92 3.66 9.28
CA ALA A 144 -0.04 4.75 9.09
C ALA A 144 -1.44 4.21 8.72
N MET A 145 -1.52 3.25 7.80
CA MET A 145 -2.78 2.57 7.44
C MET A 145 -3.43 1.88 8.64
N GLN A 146 -2.63 1.14 9.43
CA GLN A 146 -3.10 0.49 10.64
C GLN A 146 -3.60 1.52 11.66
N THR A 147 -2.89 2.64 11.83
CA THR A 147 -3.31 3.72 12.73
C THR A 147 -4.63 4.34 12.29
N ALA A 148 -4.82 4.59 11.00
CA ALA A 148 -6.08 5.09 10.45
C ALA A 148 -7.23 4.08 10.65
N TYR A 149 -6.95 2.79 10.47
CA TYR A 149 -7.93 1.72 10.69
C TYR A 149 -8.31 1.57 12.18
N ILE A 150 -7.35 1.67 13.09
CA ILE A 150 -7.62 1.67 14.54
C ILE A 150 -8.48 2.87 14.93
N LYS A 151 -8.19 4.07 14.41
CA LYS A 151 -9.02 5.27 14.64
C LYS A 151 -10.46 5.09 14.13
N LEU A 152 -10.64 4.37 13.03
CA LEU A 152 -11.97 4.02 12.53
C LEU A 152 -12.69 3.07 13.49
N LEU A 153 -12.01 2.03 13.99
CA LEU A 153 -12.56 1.07 14.95
C LEU A 153 -12.87 1.69 16.32
N GLN A 154 -12.15 2.75 16.70
CA GLN A 154 -12.43 3.51 17.93
C GLN A 154 -13.70 4.36 17.84
N ASN A 155 -14.32 4.48 16.66
CA ASN A 155 -15.60 5.16 16.52
C ASN A 155 -16.72 4.24 17.05
N PRO A 156 -17.48 4.64 18.09
CA PRO A 156 -18.55 3.82 18.66
C PRO A 156 -19.71 3.55 17.68
N PHE A 157 -19.82 4.32 16.60
CA PHE A 157 -20.83 4.12 15.54
C PHE A 157 -20.32 3.27 14.37
N PHE A 158 -19.09 2.80 14.42
CA PHE A 158 -18.54 1.92 13.39
C PHE A 158 -18.68 0.46 13.83
N ASP A 159 -19.52 -0.29 13.13
CA ASP A 159 -19.68 -1.72 13.35
C ASP A 159 -18.75 -2.52 12.41
N PRO A 160 -17.71 -3.19 12.93
CA PRO A 160 -16.82 -4.01 12.11
C PRO A 160 -17.53 -5.26 11.54
N ASP A 161 -18.58 -5.76 12.20
CA ASP A 161 -19.26 -7.00 11.80
C ASP A 161 -20.14 -6.78 10.56
N GLU A 162 -20.66 -5.58 10.36
CA GLU A 162 -21.36 -5.20 9.11
C GLU A 162 -20.43 -5.24 7.89
N HIS A 163 -19.14 -5.02 8.12
CA HIS A 163 -18.12 -4.94 7.09
C HIS A 163 -17.37 -6.25 6.91
N SER A 164 -17.45 -7.19 7.85
CA SER A 164 -16.85 -8.53 7.75
C SER A 164 -17.78 -9.56 8.39
N PRO A 165 -18.97 -9.80 7.80
CA PRO A 165 -20.00 -10.63 8.43
C PRO A 165 -19.46 -12.03 8.68
N PRO A 166 -19.74 -12.64 9.86
CA PRO A 166 -19.23 -13.96 10.22
C PRO A 166 -19.70 -15.08 9.28
N ALA A 167 -20.77 -14.83 8.51
CA ALA A 167 -21.25 -15.73 7.46
C ALA A 167 -20.38 -15.74 6.19
N GLY A 168 -19.36 -14.87 6.07
CA GLY A 168 -18.40 -14.85 4.96
C GLY A 168 -18.93 -14.24 3.64
N LEU A 169 -20.22 -13.91 3.56
CA LEU A 169 -20.84 -13.29 2.39
C LEU A 169 -20.66 -11.77 2.40
N GLY A 170 -19.66 -11.28 1.65
CA GLY A 170 -19.58 -9.91 1.12
C GLY A 170 -20.01 -8.78 2.07
N GLY A 171 -19.09 -8.34 2.93
CA GLY A 171 -19.34 -7.20 3.82
C GLY A 171 -19.37 -5.84 3.12
N LYS A 172 -19.98 -4.85 3.77
CA LYS A 172 -20.04 -3.48 3.25
C LYS A 172 -18.65 -2.86 3.15
N LYS A 173 -18.47 -1.96 2.18
CA LYS A 173 -17.26 -1.15 2.05
C LYS A 173 -17.27 -0.05 3.11
N ILE A 174 -16.09 0.32 3.59
CA ILE A 174 -15.92 1.46 4.50
C ILE A 174 -16.26 2.75 3.75
N THR A 175 -17.32 3.44 4.19
CA THR A 175 -17.80 4.70 3.59
C THR A 175 -17.37 5.94 4.37
N ASN A 176 -16.63 5.79 5.48
CA ASN A 176 -16.22 6.90 6.33
C ASN A 176 -15.27 7.86 5.59
N LYS A 177 -15.70 9.12 5.45
CA LYS A 177 -14.93 10.18 4.75
C LYS A 177 -13.57 10.44 5.40
N LYS A 178 -13.52 10.54 6.73
CA LYS A 178 -12.28 10.81 7.46
C LYS A 178 -11.24 9.72 7.21
N PHE A 179 -11.68 8.46 7.18
CA PHE A 179 -10.80 7.34 6.85
C PHE A 179 -10.32 7.39 5.40
N ALA A 180 -11.19 7.71 4.45
CA ALA A 180 -10.81 7.87 3.05
C ALA A 180 -9.82 9.02 2.84
N ASP A 181 -9.99 10.13 3.56
CA ASP A 181 -9.09 11.29 3.53
C ASP A 181 -7.73 10.95 4.15
N ASP A 182 -7.70 10.23 5.27
CA ASP A 182 -6.47 9.73 5.89
C ASP A 182 -5.71 8.80 4.92
N MET A 183 -6.40 7.86 4.27
CA MET A 183 -5.79 6.96 3.27
C MET A 183 -5.24 7.73 2.06
N ARG A 184 -5.99 8.73 1.58
CA ARG A 184 -5.54 9.63 0.51
C ARG A 184 -4.25 10.36 0.91
N ARG A 185 -4.24 10.95 2.10
CA ARG A 185 -3.09 11.69 2.63
C ARG A 185 -1.85 10.81 2.75
N ILE A 186 -2.00 9.57 3.19
CA ILE A 186 -0.91 8.59 3.28
C ILE A 186 -0.31 8.32 1.88
N GLY A 187 -1.16 8.08 0.88
CA GLY A 187 -0.71 7.79 -0.49
C GLY A 187 -0.07 8.99 -1.20
N GLU A 188 -0.57 10.20 -0.96
CA GLU A 188 -0.07 11.42 -1.60
C GLU A 188 1.26 11.93 -1.01
N ASN A 189 1.45 11.75 0.32
CA ASN A 189 2.61 12.26 1.05
C ASN A 189 3.78 11.27 1.14
N TRP A 190 3.57 10.00 0.85
CA TRP A 190 4.67 9.04 0.90
C TRP A 190 5.62 9.19 -0.29
N THR A 191 6.90 9.27 0.03
CA THR A 191 8.02 9.11 -0.89
C THR A 191 9.07 8.19 -0.25
N PRO A 192 9.90 7.49 -1.03
CA PRO A 192 10.99 6.68 -0.50
C PRO A 192 11.85 7.49 0.49
N GLY A 193 12.14 6.90 1.64
CA GLY A 193 12.90 7.55 2.72
C GLY A 193 12.07 8.31 3.77
N VAL A 194 10.76 8.48 3.58
CA VAL A 194 9.87 9.01 4.62
C VAL A 194 9.65 7.95 5.69
N THR A 195 9.97 8.27 6.94
CA THR A 195 9.88 7.34 8.08
C THR A 195 8.65 7.56 8.97
N ASN A 196 7.95 8.69 8.81
CA ASN A 196 6.74 9.05 9.55
C ASN A 196 5.72 9.71 8.61
N LEU A 197 4.46 9.29 8.68
CA LEU A 197 3.33 9.75 7.86
C LEU A 197 2.14 10.14 8.74
#